data_AF-A0A0G3IQ91-F1
#
_entry.id   AF-A0A0G3IQ91-F1
#
_cell.length_a   1.000
_cell.length_b   1.000
_cell.length_c   1.000
_cell.angle_alpha   90.00
_cell.angle_beta   90.00
_cell.angle_gamma   90.00
#
_symmetry.space_group_name_H-M   'P 1'
#
loop_
_entity.id
_entity.type
_entity.pdbx_description
1 polymer ?
#
loop_
_entity_poly.entity_id
_entity_poly.type
_entity_poly.pdbx_seq_one_letter_code
_entity_poly.pdbx_strand_id
1 'polypeptide(L)'
;MFHVPLTVAAVAVLSVSLAPVAAADTLGAQCTDWMKISADSTTGAKMFCAAPPGTGEDALTWTAWSQGAWSDAPPVGPVGSPCSGPNYAFGLSSDDYVVWCYAGGKVLLPGGDGYVPAASSSVWSLYSP
;
A
#
# COMPACT_ATOMS: atom_id res chain seq x y z
N MET A 1 -25.84 53.28 -43.01
CA MET A 1 -24.70 53.04 -42.09
C MET A 1 -24.86 51.65 -41.51
N PHE A 2 -24.10 50.68 -42.01
CA PHE A 2 -24.14 49.28 -41.56
C PHE A 2 -22.97 49.03 -40.61
N HIS A 3 -23.25 48.57 -39.39
CA HIS A 3 -22.23 48.10 -38.44
C HIS A 3 -22.34 46.58 -38.32
N VAL A 4 -21.28 45.88 -38.74
CA VAL A 4 -21.09 44.43 -38.60
C VAL A 4 -20.28 44.19 -37.33
N PRO A 5 -20.77 43.46 -36.32
CA PRO A 5 -19.92 43.03 -35.22
C PRO A 5 -19.16 41.76 -35.63
N LEU A 6 -17.84 41.87 -35.63
CA LEU A 6 -16.88 40.78 -35.85
C LEU A 6 -16.77 39.97 -34.55
N THR A 7 -17.43 38.81 -34.48
CA THR A 7 -17.34 37.91 -33.32
C THR A 7 -16.10 37.01 -33.48
N VAL A 8 -15.06 37.29 -32.71
CA VAL A 8 -13.86 36.44 -32.62
C VAL A 8 -14.22 35.20 -31.80
N ALA A 9 -14.33 34.05 -32.45
CA ALA A 9 -14.49 32.76 -31.77
C ALA A 9 -13.13 32.32 -31.18
N ALA A 10 -13.01 32.41 -29.86
CA ALA A 10 -11.87 31.85 -29.14
C ALA A 10 -11.99 30.32 -29.13
N VAL A 11 -11.09 29.65 -29.85
CA VAL A 11 -10.93 28.19 -29.81
C VAL A 11 -10.20 27.85 -28.50
N ALA A 12 -10.96 27.39 -27.50
CA ALA A 12 -10.40 26.82 -26.28
C ALA A 12 -9.79 25.45 -26.59
N VAL A 13 -8.46 25.38 -26.63
CA VAL A 13 -7.73 24.11 -26.71
C VAL A 13 -7.84 23.44 -25.34
N LEU A 14 -8.64 22.37 -25.26
CA LEU A 14 -8.68 21.49 -24.10
C LEU A 14 -7.37 20.72 -24.02
N SER A 15 -6.44 21.23 -23.22
CA SER A 15 -5.28 20.49 -22.75
C SER A 15 -5.77 19.37 -21.84
N VAL A 16 -5.99 18.17 -22.40
CA VAL A 16 -6.20 16.96 -21.60
C VAL A 16 -4.85 16.58 -20.99
N SER A 17 -4.61 17.04 -19.77
CA SER A 17 -3.54 16.52 -18.93
C SER A 17 -3.84 15.04 -18.65
N LEU A 18 -3.19 14.13 -19.39
CA LEU A 18 -3.09 12.74 -18.95
C LEU A 18 -2.22 12.72 -17.70
N ALA A 19 -2.84 12.96 -16.54
CA ALA A 19 -2.27 12.51 -15.29
C ALA A 19 -1.99 11.00 -15.43
N PRO A 20 -0.84 10.48 -14.96
CA PRO A 20 -0.64 9.04 -14.90
C PRO A 20 -1.84 8.46 -14.17
N VAL A 21 -2.60 7.62 -14.87
CA VAL A 21 -3.71 6.87 -14.27
C VAL A 21 -3.08 6.16 -13.08
N ALA A 22 -3.42 6.59 -11.86
CA ALA A 22 -3.06 5.83 -10.67
C ALA A 22 -3.52 4.40 -10.96
N ALA A 23 -2.56 3.48 -11.09
CA ALA A 23 -2.86 2.12 -11.49
C ALA A 23 -3.92 1.63 -10.51
N ALA A 24 -5.13 1.39 -11.01
CA ALA A 24 -6.23 1.00 -10.15
C ALA A 24 -5.77 -0.22 -9.35
N ASP A 25 -6.03 -0.22 -8.05
CA ASP A 25 -5.78 -1.33 -7.15
C ASP A 25 -6.45 -2.58 -7.75
N THR A 26 -5.68 -3.38 -8.47
CA THR A 26 -6.11 -4.53 -9.25
C THR A 26 -5.03 -5.59 -9.17
N LEU A 27 -5.44 -6.84 -9.09
CA LEU A 27 -4.51 -7.96 -8.98
C LEU A 27 -3.50 -7.95 -10.13
N GLY A 28 -2.22 -8.10 -9.78
CA GLY A 28 -1.09 -8.07 -10.70
C GLY A 28 -0.61 -6.68 -11.11
N ALA A 29 -1.35 -5.60 -10.79
CA ALA A 29 -0.85 -4.25 -11.01
C ALA A 29 0.28 -3.90 -10.03
N GLN A 30 1.15 -2.97 -10.42
CA GLN A 30 2.20 -2.47 -9.53
C GLN A 30 1.62 -1.78 -8.31
N CYS A 31 2.29 -1.96 -7.19
CA CYS A 31 2.03 -1.27 -5.94
C CYS A 31 3.36 -0.79 -5.35
N THR A 32 3.33 0.13 -4.38
CA THR A 32 4.55 0.71 -3.80
C THR A 32 4.72 0.40 -2.32
N ASP A 33 3.62 0.09 -1.64
CA ASP A 33 3.58 -0.05 -0.19
C ASP A 33 3.67 -1.52 0.20
N TRP A 34 4.89 -2.01 0.46
CA TRP A 34 5.12 -3.40 0.92
C TRP A 34 4.13 -3.82 2.02
N MET A 35 3.47 -4.96 1.82
CA MET A 35 2.49 -5.59 2.71
C MET A 35 1.23 -4.78 3.01
N LYS A 36 0.99 -3.69 2.27
CA LYS A 36 -0.29 -2.99 2.32
C LYS A 36 -1.41 -3.91 1.87
N ILE A 37 -2.55 -3.78 2.51
CA ILE A 37 -3.78 -4.50 2.25
C ILE A 37 -4.69 -3.57 1.45
N SER A 38 -5.34 -4.12 0.43
CA SER A 38 -6.37 -3.40 -0.32
C SER A 38 -7.42 -4.39 -0.83
N ALA A 39 -8.38 -3.90 -1.59
CA ALA A 39 -9.35 -4.69 -2.31
C ALA A 39 -9.25 -4.40 -3.81
N ASP A 40 -9.25 -5.45 -4.61
CA ASP A 40 -9.27 -5.36 -6.06
C ASP A 40 -10.51 -4.57 -6.50
N SER A 41 -10.30 -3.44 -7.15
CA SER A 41 -11.34 -2.48 -7.55
C SER A 41 -12.33 -3.05 -8.59
N THR A 42 -11.98 -4.16 -9.26
CA THR A 42 -12.85 -4.80 -10.26
C THR A 42 -13.73 -5.89 -9.64
N THR A 43 -13.18 -6.65 -8.69
CA THR A 43 -13.81 -7.87 -8.15
C THR A 43 -14.20 -7.76 -6.68
N GLY A 44 -13.69 -6.77 -5.95
CA GLY A 44 -13.77 -6.65 -4.50
C GLY A 44 -12.90 -7.66 -3.74
N ALA A 45 -12.09 -8.46 -4.43
CA ALA A 45 -11.27 -9.49 -3.80
C ALA A 45 -10.16 -8.85 -2.95
N LYS A 46 -9.99 -9.32 -1.71
CA LYS A 46 -8.92 -8.85 -0.84
C LYS A 46 -7.55 -9.19 -1.44
N MET A 47 -6.59 -8.28 -1.29
CA MET A 47 -5.25 -8.42 -1.82
C MET A 47 -4.22 -7.75 -0.91
N PHE A 48 -2.94 -8.05 -1.15
CA PHE A 48 -1.82 -7.41 -0.45
C PHE A 48 -0.67 -7.10 -1.42
N CYS A 49 0.10 -6.07 -1.13
CA CYS A 49 1.22 -5.67 -1.97
C CYS A 49 2.49 -6.46 -1.60
N ALA A 50 3.06 -7.19 -2.53
CA ALA A 50 4.29 -7.95 -2.31
C ALA A 50 5.06 -8.19 -3.61
N ALA A 51 6.32 -8.60 -3.45
CA ALA A 51 7.14 -9.05 -4.55
C ALA A 51 6.69 -10.45 -4.98
N PRO A 52 6.45 -10.69 -6.28
CA PRO A 52 6.31 -12.04 -6.79
C PRO A 52 7.50 -12.94 -6.38
N PRO A 53 7.28 -14.25 -6.21
CA PRO A 53 8.37 -15.17 -5.92
C PRO A 53 9.49 -15.07 -6.97
N GLY A 54 10.70 -14.76 -6.51
CA GLY A 54 11.90 -14.71 -7.36
C GLY A 54 12.18 -13.39 -8.09
N THR A 55 11.41 -12.32 -7.88
CA THR A 55 11.60 -11.03 -8.57
C THR A 55 12.27 -9.93 -7.74
N GLY A 56 12.51 -10.16 -6.44
CA GLY A 56 13.08 -9.15 -5.54
C GLY A 56 12.11 -8.02 -5.17
N GLU A 57 12.49 -7.19 -4.19
CA GLU A 57 11.64 -6.14 -3.60
C GLU A 57 11.33 -4.97 -4.55
N ASP A 58 12.07 -4.83 -5.66
CA ASP A 58 11.91 -3.74 -6.63
C ASP A 58 10.67 -3.89 -7.54
N ALA A 59 9.99 -5.05 -7.49
CA ALA A 59 8.90 -5.40 -8.39
C ALA A 59 7.60 -5.73 -7.64
N LEU A 60 7.18 -4.84 -6.73
CA LEU A 60 5.98 -5.05 -5.94
C LEU A 60 4.71 -5.01 -6.80
N THR A 61 3.84 -5.98 -6.57
CA THR A 61 2.54 -6.10 -7.23
C THR A 61 1.43 -6.48 -6.26
N TRP A 62 0.20 -6.10 -6.59
CA TRP A 62 -0.98 -6.54 -5.86
C TRP A 62 -1.19 -8.04 -6.03
N THR A 63 -1.04 -8.76 -4.92
CA THR A 63 -1.08 -10.22 -4.84
C THR A 63 -2.38 -10.68 -4.17
N ALA A 64 -2.96 -11.78 -4.66
CA ALA A 64 -4.22 -12.29 -4.11
C ALA A 64 -4.06 -12.71 -2.66
N TRP A 65 -5.01 -12.34 -1.79
CA TRP A 65 -4.95 -12.64 -0.36
C TRP A 65 -4.75 -14.13 -0.03
N SER A 66 -5.29 -15.02 -0.86
CA SER A 66 -5.14 -16.48 -0.74
C SER A 66 -3.72 -17.01 -0.89
N GLN A 67 -2.78 -16.19 -1.37
CA GLN A 67 -1.36 -16.56 -1.47
C GLN A 67 -0.57 -16.22 -0.19
N GLY A 68 -1.17 -15.48 0.76
CA GLY A 68 -0.57 -15.16 2.05
C GLY A 68 -0.84 -16.22 3.12
N ALA A 69 0.00 -16.27 4.15
CA ALA A 69 -0.15 -17.18 5.30
C ALA A 69 -0.86 -16.54 6.52
N TRP A 70 -1.43 -15.35 6.34
CA TRP A 70 -1.95 -14.47 7.41
C TRP A 70 -3.47 -14.25 7.29
N SER A 71 -4.19 -15.18 6.67
CA SER A 71 -5.65 -15.12 6.57
C SER A 71 -6.34 -15.10 7.93
N ASP A 72 -5.76 -15.78 8.92
CA ASP A 72 -6.28 -15.89 10.29
C ASP A 72 -5.60 -14.93 11.27
N ALA A 73 -4.78 -13.99 10.76
CA ALA A 73 -4.13 -13.00 11.62
C ALA A 73 -5.19 -12.09 12.25
N PRO A 74 -5.11 -11.83 13.58
CA PRO A 74 -6.08 -10.98 14.26
C PRO A 74 -5.93 -9.51 13.82
N PRO A 75 -7.00 -8.70 13.91
CA PRO A 75 -6.87 -7.25 13.83
C PRO A 75 -6.05 -6.73 15.02
N VAL A 76 -5.16 -5.79 14.77
CA VAL A 76 -4.26 -5.21 15.77
C VAL A 76 -4.23 -3.69 15.65
N GLY A 77 -3.48 -3.05 16.55
CA GLY A 77 -3.28 -1.60 16.51
C GLY A 77 -2.50 -1.13 15.28
N PRO A 78 -2.30 0.20 15.14
CA PRO A 78 -1.56 0.77 14.03
C PRO A 78 -0.10 0.31 14.01
N VAL A 79 0.57 0.45 12.87
CA VAL A 79 1.99 0.11 12.75
C VAL A 79 2.81 0.99 13.71
N GLY A 80 3.78 0.39 14.40
CA GLY A 80 4.59 1.01 15.45
C GLY A 80 3.95 0.98 16.84
N SER A 81 2.69 0.56 16.99
CA SER A 81 2.06 0.42 18.30
C SER A 81 2.60 -0.78 19.08
N PRO A 82 2.58 -0.74 20.44
CA PRO A 82 3.04 -1.86 21.25
C PRO A 82 2.29 -3.16 20.99
N CYS A 83 2.99 -4.30 21.08
CA CYS A 83 2.40 -5.62 20.97
C CYS A 83 2.83 -6.51 22.15
N SER A 84 1.95 -7.41 22.57
CA SER A 84 2.17 -8.35 23.68
C SER A 84 2.20 -9.82 23.24
N GLY A 85 2.29 -10.06 21.93
CA GLY A 85 2.35 -11.40 21.34
C GLY A 85 3.75 -12.01 21.35
N PRO A 86 3.89 -13.29 20.99
CA PRO A 86 5.21 -13.86 20.74
C PRO A 86 5.89 -13.11 19.58
N ASN A 87 7.21 -13.04 19.62
CA ASN A 87 7.99 -12.43 18.56
C ASN A 87 7.65 -13.11 17.21
N TYR A 88 7.46 -12.31 16.16
CA TYR A 88 7.01 -12.71 14.83
C TYR A 88 5.55 -13.16 14.69
N ALA A 89 4.69 -12.97 15.70
CA ALA A 89 3.25 -13.19 15.52
C ALA A 89 2.68 -12.23 14.46
N PHE A 90 1.88 -12.73 13.52
CA PHE A 90 1.23 -11.88 12.50
C PHE A 90 0.01 -11.13 13.05
N GLY A 91 -0.27 -9.97 12.48
CA GLY A 91 -1.47 -9.16 12.75
C GLY A 91 -1.89 -8.37 11.51
N LEU A 92 -3.14 -7.91 11.52
CA LEU A 92 -3.70 -7.01 10.50
C LEU A 92 -3.84 -5.62 11.13
N SER A 93 -2.93 -4.72 10.79
CA SER A 93 -2.93 -3.35 11.31
C SER A 93 -4.19 -2.60 10.90
N SER A 94 -4.66 -1.72 11.78
CA SER A 94 -5.72 -0.75 11.45
C SER A 94 -5.33 0.25 10.35
N ASP A 95 -4.04 0.32 9.99
CA ASP A 95 -3.53 1.12 8.87
C ASP A 95 -3.53 0.36 7.53
N ASP A 96 -4.22 -0.78 7.47
CA ASP A 96 -4.28 -1.67 6.30
C ASP A 96 -2.91 -2.23 5.90
N TYR A 97 -2.16 -2.76 6.87
CA TYR A 97 -0.90 -3.49 6.62
C TYR A 97 -0.91 -4.84 7.29
N VAL A 98 -0.25 -5.82 6.65
CA VAL A 98 0.16 -7.04 7.34
C VAL A 98 1.40 -6.73 8.15
N VAL A 99 1.32 -6.96 9.46
CA VAL A 99 2.36 -6.66 10.43
C VAL A 99 2.77 -7.91 11.19
N TRP A 100 3.93 -7.85 11.82
CA TRP A 100 4.38 -8.83 12.80
C TRP A 100 4.77 -8.17 14.13
N CYS A 101 4.56 -8.86 15.24
CA CYS A 101 4.97 -8.38 16.56
C CYS A 101 6.47 -8.61 16.71
N TYR A 102 7.27 -7.55 16.64
CA TYR A 102 8.72 -7.65 16.60
C TYR A 102 9.37 -7.07 17.86
N ALA A 103 10.37 -7.78 18.41
CA ALA A 103 11.11 -7.40 19.60
C ALA A 103 12.61 -7.23 19.31
N GLY A 104 13.16 -6.04 19.60
CA GLY A 104 14.59 -5.70 19.48
C GLY A 104 15.03 -5.37 18.05
N GLY A 105 16.04 -4.51 17.88
CA GLY A 105 16.60 -4.21 16.54
C GLY A 105 15.88 -3.14 15.73
N LYS A 106 16.07 -3.18 14.40
CA LYS A 106 15.43 -2.27 13.42
C LYS A 106 14.10 -2.85 12.98
N VAL A 107 13.05 -2.04 12.93
CA VAL A 107 11.74 -2.39 12.37
C VAL A 107 11.53 -1.71 11.03
N LEU A 108 10.58 -2.21 10.25
CA LEU A 108 10.12 -1.61 9.00
C LEU A 108 8.76 -0.91 9.22
N LEU A 109 8.56 0.28 8.65
CA LEU A 109 7.34 1.10 8.77
C LEU A 109 6.77 1.47 7.38
N PRO A 110 5.50 1.91 7.29
CA PRO A 110 4.93 2.42 6.04
C PRO A 110 5.77 3.55 5.43
N GLY A 111 5.95 3.53 4.10
CA GLY A 111 6.71 4.56 3.37
C GLY A 111 8.21 4.31 3.23
N GLY A 112 8.71 3.12 3.58
CA GLY A 112 10.09 2.68 3.36
C GLY A 112 10.86 2.39 4.65
N ASP A 113 12.17 2.64 4.63
CA ASP A 113 13.08 2.41 5.77
C ASP A 113 12.79 3.38 6.95
N GLY A 114 11.68 3.17 7.63
CA GLY A 114 11.39 3.80 8.90
C GLY A 114 12.15 3.10 10.03
N TYR A 115 13.30 3.63 10.43
CA TYR A 115 14.01 3.20 11.63
C TYR A 115 13.22 3.62 12.88
N VAL A 116 12.49 2.70 13.53
CA VAL A 116 12.16 2.88 14.96
C VAL A 116 13.34 2.31 15.76
N PRO A 117 14.07 3.13 16.52
CA PRO A 117 15.14 2.64 17.38
C PRO A 117 14.59 1.56 18.30
N ALA A 118 15.33 0.45 18.42
CA ALA A 118 14.98 -0.72 19.22
C ALA A 118 14.20 -0.37 20.50
N ALA A 119 12.88 -0.47 20.43
CA ALA A 119 12.06 -0.34 21.62
C ALA A 119 12.33 -1.56 22.49
N SER A 120 12.63 -1.34 23.77
CA SER A 120 12.72 -2.38 24.79
C SER A 120 11.39 -3.13 25.00
N SER A 121 10.32 -2.67 24.34
CA SER A 121 9.01 -3.28 24.22
C SER A 121 8.73 -3.67 22.76
N SER A 122 8.16 -4.84 22.52
CA SER A 122 7.78 -5.29 21.18
C SER A 122 6.73 -4.38 20.55
N VAL A 123 6.80 -4.20 19.23
CA VAL A 123 5.87 -3.36 18.46
C VAL A 123 5.38 -4.09 17.22
N TRP A 124 4.20 -3.71 16.72
CA TRP A 124 3.73 -4.12 15.40
C TRP A 124 4.56 -3.45 14.31
N SER A 125 5.39 -4.20 13.59
CA SER A 125 6.22 -3.73 12.47
C SER A 125 5.66 -4.24 11.16
N LEU A 126 5.94 -3.59 10.03
CA LEU A 126 5.75 -4.23 8.73
C LEU A 126 6.51 -5.55 8.71
N TYR A 127 5.87 -6.58 8.17
CA TYR A 127 6.50 -7.87 7.92
C TYR A 127 7.70 -7.69 7.00
N SER A 128 8.83 -8.37 7.25
CA SER A 128 10.00 -8.37 6.36
C SER A 128 10.55 -9.81 6.34
N PRO A 129 10.47 -10.54 5.21
CA PRO A 129 10.80 -11.96 5.12
C PRO A 129 12.28 -12.28 5.40
#